data_AF-A0A0W0U632-F1
#
_entry.id   AF-A0A0W0U632-F1
#
_cell.length_a   1.000
_cell.length_b   1.000
_cell.length_c   1.000
_cell.angle_alpha   90.00
_cell.angle_beta   90.00
_cell.angle_gamma   90.00
#
_symmetry.space_group_name_H-M   'P 1'
#
loop_
_entity.id
_entity.type
_entity.pdbx_description
1 polymer ?
#
loop_
_entity_poly.entity_id
_entity_poly.type
_entity_poly.pdbx_seq_one_letter_code
_entity_poly.pdbx_strand_id
1 'polypeptide(L)'
;MRFIFALLMFFLPLQLLAADTMPKHCRPLKVAVEPFAPGSKTPALLFIRNHSSTDLWITHPVTNPGASAGFSSRLMPGQWSALALNKPKFAISCIESIPGHEQQVPCEGVIDACMMKKVTFPENLSGTFWAGEDMALGALIDYLGSRGIRLPADAR
;
A
#
# COMPACT_ATOMS: atom_id res chain seq x y z
N MET A 1 11.44 11.64 49.58
CA MET A 1 10.90 10.53 48.75
C MET A 1 9.67 10.90 47.91
N ARG A 2 8.80 11.84 48.33
CA ARG A 2 7.61 12.26 47.55
C ARG A 2 7.91 13.08 46.28
N PHE A 3 9.02 13.82 46.24
CA PHE A 3 9.37 14.68 45.09
C PHE A 3 10.06 13.95 43.92
N ILE A 4 10.56 12.74 44.13
CA ILE A 4 11.27 11.96 43.09
C ILE A 4 10.27 11.28 42.14
N PHE A 5 9.11 10.87 42.66
CA PHE A 5 8.02 10.29 41.85
C PHE A 5 7.41 11.29 40.87
N ALA A 6 7.37 12.58 41.22
CA ALA A 6 6.85 13.63 40.34
C ALA A 6 7.77 13.90 39.14
N LEU A 7 9.09 13.71 39.29
CA LEU A 7 10.07 13.96 38.23
C LEU A 7 10.12 12.82 37.19
N LEU A 8 9.83 11.58 37.61
CA LEU A 8 9.80 10.40 36.73
C LEU A 8 8.57 10.35 35.81
N MET A 9 7.47 11.01 36.17
CA MET A 9 6.30 11.14 35.29
C MET A 9 6.45 12.18 34.18
N PHE A 10 7.47 13.05 34.25
CA PHE A 10 7.69 14.10 33.25
C PHE A 10 8.50 13.66 32.03
N PHE A 11 9.06 12.44 32.06
CA PHE A 11 9.83 11.85 30.96
C PHE A 11 9.06 10.74 30.23
N LEU A 12 7.73 10.82 30.15
CA LEU A 12 6.98 10.00 29.20
C LEU A 12 7.04 10.71 27.84
N PRO A 13 7.89 10.31 26.88
CA PRO A 13 7.79 10.87 25.54
C PRO A 13 6.42 10.49 24.99
N LEU A 14 5.59 11.50 24.70
CA LEU A 14 4.50 11.33 23.74
C LEU A 14 5.17 10.95 22.42
N GLN A 15 5.24 9.65 22.14
CA GLN A 15 5.45 9.19 20.78
C GLN A 15 4.17 9.52 20.02
N LEU A 16 4.16 10.68 19.40
CA LEU A 16 3.23 11.01 18.33
C LEU A 16 3.43 9.94 17.26
N LEU A 17 2.58 8.92 17.26
CA LEU A 17 2.38 8.06 16.10
C LEU A 17 1.83 8.98 15.00
N ALA A 18 2.72 9.47 14.15
CA ALA A 18 2.33 10.10 12.91
C ALA A 18 1.59 9.03 12.11
N ALA A 19 0.26 9.10 12.10
CA ALA A 19 -0.53 8.29 11.19
C ALA A 19 -0.15 8.73 9.78
N ASP A 20 0.57 7.87 9.04
CA ASP A 20 0.91 8.14 7.64
C ASP A 20 -0.38 8.45 6.89
N THR A 21 -0.58 9.71 6.48
CA THR A 21 -1.75 10.09 5.69
C THR A 21 -1.57 9.61 4.26
N MET A 22 -2.65 9.65 3.46
CA MET A 22 -2.56 9.35 2.03
C MET A 22 -1.46 10.19 1.37
N PRO A 23 -0.59 9.61 0.51
CA PRO A 23 0.48 10.36 -0.14
C PRO A 23 -0.08 11.50 -1.01
N LYS A 24 0.70 12.57 -1.15
CA LYS A 24 0.31 13.69 -2.02
C LYS A 24 0.21 13.22 -3.46
N HIS A 25 -0.62 13.92 -4.24
CA HIS A 25 -0.95 13.58 -5.64
C HIS A 25 -1.68 12.25 -5.82
N CYS A 26 -1.99 11.51 -4.77
CA CYS A 26 -2.71 10.25 -4.88
C CYS A 26 -4.22 10.51 -4.99
N ARG A 27 -4.86 9.95 -6.02
CA ARG A 27 -6.33 10.00 -6.17
C ARG A 27 -6.94 8.85 -5.37
N PRO A 28 -7.70 9.10 -4.30
CA PRO A 28 -8.35 8.03 -3.56
C PRO A 28 -9.25 7.20 -4.47
N LEU A 29 -9.29 5.89 -4.22
CA LEU A 29 -10.20 4.98 -4.87
C LEU A 29 -11.26 4.54 -3.88
N LYS A 30 -12.50 4.40 -4.35
CA LYS A 30 -13.47 3.59 -3.62
C LYS A 30 -13.09 2.13 -3.89
N VAL A 31 -12.88 1.37 -2.83
CA VAL A 31 -12.37 0.00 -2.89
C VAL A 31 -13.49 -0.94 -3.35
N ALA A 32 -13.92 -0.76 -4.60
CA ALA A 32 -14.90 -1.57 -5.28
C ALA A 32 -14.58 -1.46 -6.78
N VAL A 33 -14.11 -2.55 -7.38
CA VAL A 33 -13.87 -2.79 -8.82
C VAL A 33 -14.03 -1.53 -9.69
N GLU A 34 -13.07 -0.60 -9.61
CA GLU A 34 -13.12 0.59 -10.46
C GLU A 34 -12.48 0.24 -11.81
N PRO A 35 -13.18 0.47 -12.94
CA PRO A 35 -12.53 0.45 -14.24
C PRO A 35 -11.48 1.58 -14.26
N PHE A 36 -10.22 1.22 -14.12
CA PHE A 36 -9.11 2.14 -14.34
C PHE A 36 -8.77 2.08 -15.82
N ALA A 37 -8.98 3.13 -16.61
CA ALA A 37 -8.55 3.12 -18.01
C ALA A 37 -7.08 3.60 -18.13
N PRO A 38 -6.06 2.72 -18.22
CA PRO A 38 -4.81 3.11 -18.82
C PRO A 38 -5.12 3.33 -20.30
N GLY A 39 -5.33 4.58 -20.69
CA GLY A 39 -5.26 4.98 -22.10
C GLY A 39 -3.83 4.94 -22.66
N SER A 40 -2.86 4.43 -21.89
CA SER A 40 -1.42 4.52 -22.13
C SER A 40 -0.73 3.18 -22.01
N LYS A 41 0.34 2.97 -22.79
CA LYS A 41 1.26 1.82 -22.68
C LYS A 41 2.02 1.73 -21.35
N THR A 42 1.98 2.79 -20.54
CA THR A 42 2.64 2.88 -19.25
C THR A 42 1.76 2.32 -18.13
N PRO A 43 2.30 1.48 -17.23
CA PRO A 43 1.57 1.00 -16.08
C PRO A 43 1.08 2.16 -15.21
N ALA A 44 -0.03 1.95 -14.53
CA ALA A 44 -0.46 2.76 -13.41
C ALA A 44 0.17 2.25 -12.13
N LEU A 45 0.22 3.09 -11.09
CA LEU A 45 0.71 2.68 -9.78
C LEU A 45 -0.39 2.90 -8.74
N LEU A 46 -0.82 1.81 -8.12
CA LEU A 46 -1.80 1.78 -7.04
C LEU A 46 -1.05 1.67 -5.72
N PHE A 47 -1.31 2.56 -4.78
CA PHE A 47 -0.88 2.45 -3.39
C PHE A 47 -2.01 1.86 -2.57
N ILE A 48 -1.68 0.93 -1.68
CA ILE A 48 -2.62 0.22 -0.81
C ILE A 48 -2.05 0.28 0.61
N ARG A 49 -2.84 0.77 1.55
CA ARG A 49 -2.52 0.79 2.97
C ARG A 49 -3.47 -0.10 3.73
N ASN A 50 -2.95 -0.86 4.68
CA ASN A 50 -3.78 -1.51 5.68
C ASN A 50 -4.07 -0.54 6.83
N HIS A 51 -5.34 -0.20 7.06
CA HIS A 51 -5.76 0.59 8.22
C HIS A 51 -6.49 -0.23 9.28
N SER A 52 -6.60 -1.55 9.10
CA SER A 52 -7.09 -2.45 10.13
C SER A 52 -6.03 -2.67 11.22
N SER A 53 -6.40 -3.38 12.28
CA SER A 53 -5.51 -3.81 13.36
C SER A 53 -4.91 -5.20 13.14
N THR A 54 -5.20 -5.85 12.00
CA THR A 54 -4.83 -7.23 11.69
C THR A 54 -4.02 -7.30 10.40
N ASP A 55 -3.24 -8.36 10.23
CA ASP A 55 -2.54 -8.56 8.96
C ASP A 55 -3.53 -8.91 7.86
N LEU A 56 -3.28 -8.36 6.68
CA LEU A 56 -4.07 -8.66 5.49
C LEU A 56 -3.21 -9.32 4.41
N TRP A 57 -3.75 -10.31 3.72
CA TRP A 57 -3.26 -10.74 2.43
C TRP A 57 -4.09 -10.08 1.33
N ILE A 58 -3.44 -9.21 0.55
CA ILE A 58 -4.06 -8.53 -0.57
C ILE A 58 -3.77 -9.32 -1.83
N THR A 59 -4.82 -9.81 -2.49
CA THR A 59 -4.70 -10.69 -3.66
C THR A 59 -5.25 -9.97 -4.89
N HIS A 60 -4.49 -9.99 -5.99
CA HIS A 60 -5.00 -9.57 -7.30
C HIS A 60 -5.38 -10.82 -8.10
N PRO A 61 -6.68 -11.13 -8.31
CA PRO A 61 -7.07 -12.33 -9.04
C PRO A 61 -6.69 -12.21 -10.51
N VAL A 62 -5.94 -13.20 -11.01
CA VAL A 62 -5.63 -13.36 -12.45
C VAL A 62 -6.20 -14.68 -12.97
N THR A 63 -6.81 -14.63 -14.15
CA THR A 63 -7.43 -15.79 -14.82
C THR A 63 -6.43 -16.81 -15.38
N ASN A 64 -5.14 -16.47 -15.45
CA ASN A 64 -4.05 -17.38 -15.83
C ASN A 64 -2.76 -16.92 -15.14
N PRO A 65 -2.24 -17.67 -14.14
CA PRO A 65 -1.01 -17.35 -13.42
C PRO A 65 0.23 -17.49 -14.32
N GLY A 66 0.51 -16.51 -15.16
CA GLY A 66 1.88 -16.31 -15.63
C GLY A 66 2.77 -15.92 -14.44
N ALA A 67 4.02 -16.37 -14.44
CA ALA A 67 4.96 -16.34 -13.31
C ALA A 67 5.46 -14.95 -12.83
N SER A 68 4.67 -13.87 -12.89
CA SER A 68 5.22 -12.50 -12.71
C SER A 68 4.47 -11.56 -11.77
N ALA A 69 3.50 -12.04 -11.00
CA ALA A 69 3.06 -11.34 -9.80
C ALA A 69 2.79 -12.40 -8.73
N GLY A 70 3.54 -12.37 -7.63
CA GLY A 70 3.16 -13.13 -6.43
C GLY A 70 1.68 -12.86 -6.16
N PHE A 71 0.89 -13.93 -6.05
CA PHE A 71 -0.58 -13.84 -6.12
C PHE A 71 -1.15 -12.90 -5.05
N SER A 72 -0.46 -12.86 -3.91
CA SER A 72 -0.86 -12.16 -2.72
C SER A 72 0.35 -11.43 -2.10
N SER A 73 0.12 -10.23 -1.60
CA SER A 73 1.07 -9.48 -0.79
C SER A 73 0.56 -9.45 0.65
N ARG A 74 1.42 -9.80 1.62
CA ARG A 74 1.10 -9.54 3.04
C ARG A 74 1.20 -8.05 3.27
N LEU A 75 0.30 -7.51 4.08
CA LEU A 75 0.26 -6.11 4.42
C LEU A 75 -0.07 -5.97 5.91
N MET A 76 0.95 -5.67 6.71
CA MET A 76 0.80 -5.46 8.15
C MET A 76 0.04 -4.16 8.46
N PRO A 77 -0.57 -4.06 9.65
CA PRO A 77 -1.23 -2.84 10.11
C PRO A 77 -0.38 -1.58 9.91
N GLY A 78 -0.97 -0.57 9.29
CA GLY A 78 -0.34 0.73 9.05
C GLY A 78 0.67 0.78 7.91
N GLN A 79 1.07 -0.37 7.35
CA GLN A 79 2.03 -0.45 6.25
C GLN A 79 1.37 -0.22 4.88
N TRP A 80 2.22 -0.01 3.88
CA TRP A 80 1.85 0.25 2.49
C TRP A 80 2.47 -0.79 1.54
N SER A 81 1.69 -1.16 0.52
CA SER A 81 2.16 -1.86 -0.67
C SER A 81 1.84 -1.04 -1.92
N ALA A 82 2.62 -1.23 -2.98
CA ALA A 82 2.40 -0.62 -4.28
C ALA A 82 2.24 -1.68 -5.37
N LEU A 83 1.17 -1.59 -6.16
CA LEU A 83 0.86 -2.50 -7.27
C LEU A 83 0.94 -1.74 -8.59
N ALA A 84 1.84 -2.16 -9.48
CA ALA A 84 1.86 -1.69 -10.86
C ALA A 84 0.75 -2.39 -11.65
N LEU A 85 -0.04 -1.64 -12.41
CA LEU A 85 -1.21 -2.13 -13.15
C LEU A 85 -1.11 -1.77 -14.64
N ASN A 86 -1.07 -2.77 -15.52
CA ASN A 86 -1.10 -2.57 -16.97
C ASN A 86 -2.45 -2.94 -17.62
N LYS A 87 -3.46 -3.30 -16.81
CA LYS A 87 -4.77 -3.74 -17.29
C LYS A 87 -5.85 -2.68 -17.02
N PRO A 88 -6.85 -2.54 -17.92
CA PRO A 88 -7.92 -1.56 -17.79
C PRO A 88 -8.98 -1.88 -16.74
N LYS A 89 -8.91 -3.07 -16.15
CA LYS A 89 -9.75 -3.46 -15.04
C LYS A 89 -8.86 -4.23 -14.08
N PHE A 90 -8.99 -3.90 -12.80
CA PHE A 90 -8.36 -4.65 -11.74
C PHE A 90 -9.39 -4.87 -10.63
N ALA A 91 -9.21 -5.96 -9.91
CA ALA A 91 -9.92 -6.24 -8.68
C ALA A 91 -8.88 -6.60 -7.63
N ILE A 92 -9.22 -6.40 -6.36
CA ILE A 92 -8.43 -6.88 -5.24
C ILE A 92 -9.37 -7.59 -4.27
N SER A 93 -8.88 -8.65 -3.64
CA SER A 93 -9.53 -9.30 -2.50
C SER A 93 -8.63 -9.19 -1.28
N CYS A 94 -9.25 -9.10 -0.11
CA CYS A 94 -8.58 -8.96 1.18
C CYS A 94 -8.91 -10.18 2.02
N ILE A 95 -7.87 -10.84 2.51
CA ILE A 95 -7.99 -11.96 3.43
C ILE A 95 -7.35 -11.52 4.73
N GLU A 96 -8.14 -11.45 5.79
CA GLU A 96 -7.65 -11.21 7.14
C GLU A 96 -6.91 -12.45 7.65
N SER A 97 -5.72 -12.25 8.20
CA SER A 97 -4.88 -13.31 8.78
C SER A 97 -4.73 -13.08 10.28
N ILE A 98 -5.34 -13.97 11.06
CA ILE A 98 -5.26 -14.03 12.51
C ILE A 98 -4.71 -15.42 12.87
N PRO A 99 -3.89 -15.58 13.93
CA PRO A 99 -3.42 -16.90 14.33
C PRO A 99 -4.57 -17.91 14.48
N GLY A 100 -4.55 -18.97 13.66
CA GLY A 100 -5.58 -20.03 13.64
C GLY A 100 -6.82 -19.73 12.79
N HIS A 101 -6.92 -18.55 12.17
CA HIS A 101 -8.07 -18.13 11.36
C HIS A 101 -7.66 -17.24 10.18
N GLU A 102 -8.00 -17.68 8.97
CA GLU A 102 -7.96 -16.84 7.78
C GLU A 102 -9.36 -16.71 7.19
N GLN A 103 -9.78 -15.48 6.89
CA GLN A 103 -11.10 -15.22 6.33
C GLN A 103 -11.06 -14.11 5.30
N GLN A 104 -11.82 -14.28 4.21
CA GLN A 104 -12.00 -13.20 3.26
C GLN A 104 -12.91 -12.13 3.88
N VAL A 105 -12.45 -10.88 3.85
CA VAL A 105 -13.19 -9.71 4.36
C VAL A 105 -13.44 -8.72 3.23
N PRO A 106 -14.48 -7.87 3.32
CA PRO A 106 -14.61 -6.73 2.44
C PRO A 106 -13.36 -5.85 2.56
N CYS A 107 -12.72 -5.54 1.43
CA CYS A 107 -11.60 -4.60 1.43
C CYS A 107 -12.05 -3.18 1.81
N GLU A 108 -13.31 -2.84 1.53
CA GLU A 108 -13.92 -1.61 2.02
C GLU A 108 -13.92 -1.60 3.55
N GLY A 109 -13.28 -0.57 4.14
CA GLY A 109 -13.21 -0.41 5.59
C GLY A 109 -12.07 -1.17 6.28
N VAL A 110 -11.19 -1.84 5.54
CA VAL A 110 -9.93 -2.41 6.09
C VAL A 110 -8.67 -1.92 5.37
N ILE A 111 -8.80 -1.41 4.14
CA ILE A 111 -7.70 -0.77 3.42
C ILE A 111 -8.07 0.62 2.90
N ASP A 112 -7.06 1.47 2.78
CA ASP A 112 -7.09 2.65 1.94
C ASP A 112 -6.36 2.36 0.63
N ALA A 113 -6.91 2.79 -0.50
CA ALA A 113 -6.28 2.61 -1.79
C ALA A 113 -6.31 3.90 -2.61
N CYS A 114 -5.25 4.17 -3.37
CA CYS A 114 -5.18 5.38 -4.19
C CYS A 114 -4.32 5.20 -5.44
N MET A 115 -4.73 5.85 -6.53
CA MET A 115 -3.98 5.86 -7.79
C MET A 115 -3.00 7.00 -7.83
N MET A 116 -1.75 6.67 -8.09
CA MET A 116 -0.67 7.63 -8.09
C MET A 116 -0.64 8.39 -9.43
N LYS A 117 -0.66 9.73 -9.38
CA LYS A 117 -0.58 10.60 -10.58
C LYS A 117 0.86 10.87 -10.98
N LYS A 118 1.08 11.14 -12.27
CA LYS A 118 2.37 11.57 -12.85
C LYS A 118 3.54 10.61 -12.53
N VAL A 119 3.26 9.31 -12.50
CA VAL A 119 4.29 8.29 -12.31
C VAL A 119 5.01 8.03 -13.62
N THR A 120 6.34 7.91 -13.56
CA THR A 120 7.16 7.47 -14.70
C THR A 120 7.78 6.12 -14.38
N PHE A 121 7.54 5.14 -15.24
CA PHE A 121 8.17 3.83 -15.17
C PHE A 121 9.38 3.77 -16.12
N PRO A 122 10.44 3.04 -15.76
CA PRO A 122 11.51 2.74 -16.71
C PRO A 122 11.01 1.77 -17.78
N GLU A 123 11.57 1.84 -18.98
CA GLU A 123 11.07 1.11 -20.17
C GLU A 123 11.09 -0.43 -20.00
N ASN A 124 11.98 -0.93 -19.15
CA ASN A 124 12.12 -2.36 -18.85
C ASN A 124 11.11 -2.87 -17.81
N LEU A 125 10.34 -2.00 -17.15
CA LEU A 125 9.28 -2.40 -16.22
C LEU A 125 7.92 -2.31 -16.90
N SER A 126 7.35 -3.47 -17.21
CA SER A 126 6.05 -3.60 -17.84
C SER A 126 5.22 -4.70 -17.16
N GLY A 127 3.91 -4.67 -17.40
CA GLY A 127 2.98 -5.65 -16.85
C GLY A 127 2.38 -5.24 -15.50
N THR A 128 1.70 -6.21 -14.87
CA THR A 128 1.12 -6.06 -13.54
C THR A 128 1.98 -6.81 -12.53
N PHE A 129 2.47 -6.13 -11.50
CA PHE A 129 3.39 -6.71 -10.51
C PHE A 129 3.42 -5.86 -9.22
N TRP A 130 3.81 -6.47 -8.10
CA TRP A 130 4.07 -5.75 -6.86
C TRP A 130 5.36 -4.92 -6.98
N ALA A 131 5.19 -3.60 -6.99
CA ALA A 131 6.27 -2.63 -7.13
C ALA A 131 7.00 -2.39 -5.80
N GLY A 132 6.34 -2.64 -4.68
CA GLY A 132 6.89 -2.69 -3.32
C GLY A 132 5.84 -3.25 -2.36
N GLU A 133 6.26 -3.89 -1.29
CA GLU A 133 5.38 -4.69 -0.44
C GLU A 133 5.69 -4.47 1.05
N ASP A 134 4.65 -4.22 1.84
CA ASP A 134 4.70 -4.19 3.31
C ASP A 134 5.75 -3.23 3.91
N MET A 135 5.73 -1.97 3.48
CA MET A 135 6.71 -0.95 3.88
C MET A 135 6.02 0.29 4.44
N ALA A 136 6.73 1.02 5.32
CA ALA A 136 6.30 2.36 5.73
C ALA A 136 6.29 3.29 4.51
N LEU A 137 5.42 4.31 4.47
CA LEU A 137 5.19 5.10 3.25
C LEU A 137 6.49 5.71 2.70
N GLY A 138 7.31 6.30 3.57
CA GLY A 138 8.60 6.88 3.19
C GLY A 138 9.56 5.83 2.62
N ALA A 139 9.63 4.64 3.23
CA ALA A 139 10.47 3.54 2.75
C ALA A 139 9.98 2.98 1.42
N LEU A 140 8.66 2.88 1.23
CA LEU A 140 8.06 2.47 -0.04
C LEU A 140 8.43 3.44 -1.17
N ILE A 141 8.32 4.75 -0.93
CA ILE A 141 8.67 5.78 -1.92
C ILE A 141 10.16 5.69 -2.31
N ASP A 142 11.04 5.52 -1.33
CA ASP A 142 12.48 5.38 -1.58
C ASP A 142 12.81 4.08 -2.33
N TYR A 143 12.15 2.98 -1.96
CA TYR A 143 12.27 1.70 -2.64
C TYR A 143 11.84 1.78 -4.11
N LEU A 144 10.69 2.41 -4.39
CA LEU A 144 10.22 2.64 -5.75
C LEU A 144 11.22 3.47 -6.57
N GLY A 145 11.76 4.53 -5.97
CA GLY A 145 12.81 5.35 -6.57
C GLY A 145 14.07 4.54 -6.93
N SER A 146 14.50 3.63 -6.05
CA SER A 146 15.65 2.75 -6.30
C SER A 146 15.44 1.80 -7.49
N ARG A 147 14.17 1.48 -7.79
CA ARG A 147 13.76 0.68 -8.97
C ARG A 147 13.55 1.52 -10.23
N GLY A 148 13.83 2.82 -10.17
CA GLY A 148 13.65 3.74 -11.30
C GLY A 148 12.21 4.19 -11.52
N ILE A 149 11.27 3.83 -10.63
CA ILE A 149 9.88 4.32 -10.68
C ILE A 149 9.87 5.71 -10.03
N ARG A 150 9.67 6.74 -10.85
CA ARG A 150 9.72 8.13 -10.41
C ARG A 150 8.32 8.63 -10.07
N LEU A 151 8.18 9.12 -8.84
CA LEU A 151 6.99 9.80 -8.33
C LEU A 151 7.21 11.33 -8.36
N PRO A 152 6.15 12.14 -8.20
CA PRO A 152 6.29 13.57 -7.92
C PRO A 152 7.23 13.82 -6.72
N ALA A 153 8.06 14.86 -6.79
CA ALA A 153 9.08 15.15 -5.77
C ALA A 153 8.51 15.39 -4.35
N ASP A 154 7.25 15.80 -4.27
CA ASP A 154 6.52 16.09 -3.04
C ASP A 154 5.48 15.00 -2.70
N ALA A 155 5.63 13.78 -3.23
CA ALA A 155 4.69 12.67 -3.00
C ALA A 155 4.58 12.21 -1.53
N ARG A 156 5.56 12.56 -0.68
CA ARG A 156 5.53 12.35 0.77
C ARG A 156 4.55 13.31 1.47
#